data_AF-A0A1B6FKH9-F1
#
_entry.id   AF-A0A1B6FKH9-F1
#
_cell.length_a   1.000
_cell.length_b   1.000
_cell.length_c   1.000
_cell.angle_alpha   90.00
_cell.angle_beta   90.00
_cell.angle_gamma   90.00
#
_symmetry.space_group_name_H-M   'P 1'
#
loop_
_entity.id
_entity.type
_entity.pdbx_description
1 polymer ?
#
loop_
_entity_poly.entity_id
_entity_poly.type
_entity_poly.pdbx_seq_one_letter_code
_entity_poly.pdbx_strand_id
1 'polypeptide(L)'
;MSVLNGPFLCRYVKGVHQECINSHYFKLQHKFNFDGIKFPTPLSQVKKFEKSNPNVSVNVYTFNESEEIYPLKVCNKELKEHFDLLLFTNDVGVSHYCYIKNFSRLVRSQFTSYTRQVSFCKRCFKHFQGSRLKTQLKNHMKDCISHKPVKVVMPADSDDSDEPSFLSFLNFHFMYPVPIIAYCDFESILKKPVVEEKLSQHVTVKSIHEPMSFCVYFAYDTNGLSDEVINSLPNDPYLYRGPNSAGKFVEYIVSMSNLIGDILDVNKKMLPLTQEEKDRIKLTTHCKCCHSEFTETFNQPCKDHCHLTGRFRSVLCYSYNLKRQNQKYLPVVIHGSSNYDSHFIIKHLGCDKKKLK
;
A
#
# COMPACT_ATOMS: atom_id res chain seq x y z
N MET A 1 -28.75 33.87 -7.60
CA MET A 1 -28.06 33.53 -8.87
C MET A 1 -26.58 33.39 -8.60
N SER A 2 -25.93 32.45 -9.28
CA SER A 2 -25.12 31.47 -8.58
C SER A 2 -23.62 31.54 -8.93
N VAL A 3 -22.79 31.37 -7.90
CA VAL A 3 -21.37 31.75 -7.78
C VAL A 3 -20.40 31.04 -8.77
N LEU A 4 -20.86 30.10 -9.61
CA LEU A 4 -20.03 29.40 -10.60
C LEU A 4 -20.11 29.92 -12.02
N ASN A 5 -21.03 30.83 -12.34
CA ASN A 5 -20.83 31.56 -13.58
C ASN A 5 -19.43 32.21 -13.50
N GLY A 6 -19.14 32.81 -12.34
CA GLY A 6 -17.93 33.59 -11.96
C GLY A 6 -16.64 33.19 -12.69
N PRO A 7 -16.08 32.01 -12.37
CA PRO A 7 -14.76 31.61 -12.88
C PRO A 7 -14.73 31.33 -14.39
N PHE A 8 -15.80 30.74 -14.94
CA PHE A 8 -15.84 30.37 -16.36
C PHE A 8 -15.98 31.59 -17.28
N LEU A 9 -16.82 32.57 -16.90
CA LEU A 9 -17.02 33.74 -17.75
C LEU A 9 -15.94 34.80 -17.54
N CYS A 10 -15.22 34.79 -16.40
CA CYS A 10 -14.10 35.70 -16.12
C CYS A 10 -13.02 35.66 -17.22
N ARG A 11 -12.80 34.50 -17.87
CA ARG A 11 -11.88 34.37 -19.01
C ARG A 11 -12.25 35.28 -20.21
N TYR A 12 -13.53 35.62 -20.39
CA TYR A 12 -14.01 36.38 -21.54
C TYR A 12 -14.40 37.84 -21.22
N VAL A 13 -14.36 38.24 -19.94
CA VAL A 13 -14.57 39.64 -19.55
C VAL A 13 -13.33 40.44 -19.93
N LYS A 14 -13.49 41.40 -20.85
CA LYS A 14 -12.43 42.37 -21.21
C LYS A 14 -12.70 43.70 -20.49
N GLY A 15 -11.77 44.19 -19.67
CA GLY A 15 -11.89 45.44 -18.91
C GLY A 15 -10.83 45.57 -17.79
N VAL A 16 -10.80 46.72 -17.10
CA VAL A 16 -9.84 47.05 -16.02
C VAL A 16 -10.10 46.25 -14.72
N HIS A 17 -11.35 45.81 -14.48
CA HIS A 17 -11.76 44.97 -13.36
C HIS A 17 -12.49 43.71 -13.85
N GLN A 18 -11.74 42.68 -14.24
CA GLN A 18 -12.28 41.44 -14.82
C GLN A 18 -12.95 40.54 -13.76
N GLU A 19 -12.59 40.75 -12.51
CA GLU A 19 -13.00 40.04 -11.31
C GLU A 19 -14.35 40.51 -10.74
N CYS A 20 -14.86 41.67 -11.17
CA CYS A 20 -16.15 42.20 -10.74
C CYS A 20 -17.30 41.68 -11.62
N ILE A 21 -18.37 41.15 -11.00
CA ILE A 21 -19.61 40.80 -11.71
C ILE A 21 -20.24 42.10 -12.22
N ASN A 22 -20.17 42.34 -13.53
CA ASN A 22 -20.67 43.56 -14.17
C ASN A 22 -21.62 43.25 -15.34
N SER A 23 -22.08 44.27 -16.06
CA SER A 23 -23.00 44.10 -17.21
C SER A 23 -22.44 43.23 -18.34
N HIS A 24 -21.12 43.09 -18.47
CA HIS A 24 -20.48 42.18 -19.42
C HIS A 24 -20.64 40.72 -19.03
N TYR A 25 -20.82 40.45 -17.74
CA TYR A 25 -21.00 39.13 -17.16
C TYR A 25 -22.32 38.48 -17.61
N PHE A 26 -23.41 39.23 -17.52
CA PHE A 26 -24.75 38.79 -17.92
C PHE A 26 -24.83 38.49 -19.43
N LYS A 27 -24.09 39.21 -20.26
CA LYS A 27 -24.00 38.94 -21.72
C LYS A 27 -23.34 37.60 -22.05
N LEU A 28 -22.55 37.05 -21.13
CA LEU A 28 -21.81 35.80 -21.33
C LEU A 28 -22.49 34.58 -20.69
N GLN A 29 -23.59 34.79 -19.96
CA GLN A 29 -24.29 33.73 -19.21
C GLN A 29 -24.79 32.58 -20.09
N HIS A 30 -25.16 32.86 -21.34
CA HIS A 30 -25.64 31.85 -22.29
C HIS A 30 -24.51 31.09 -23.01
N LYS A 31 -23.24 31.40 -22.72
CA LYS A 31 -22.09 30.77 -23.41
C LYS A 31 -21.92 29.29 -23.06
N PHE A 32 -22.34 28.89 -21.86
CA PHE A 32 -22.26 27.52 -21.39
C PHE A 32 -23.59 27.06 -20.80
N ASN A 33 -23.85 25.77 -20.92
CA ASN A 33 -25.01 25.13 -20.34
C ASN A 33 -24.71 24.75 -18.88
N PHE A 34 -25.42 25.36 -17.94
CA PHE A 34 -25.36 25.06 -16.51
C PHE A 34 -26.60 24.31 -15.99
N ASP A 35 -27.46 23.81 -16.87
CA ASP A 35 -28.69 23.13 -16.51
C ASP A 35 -28.41 21.84 -15.71
N GLY A 36 -29.18 21.63 -14.64
CA GLY A 36 -29.04 20.46 -13.76
C GLY A 36 -27.83 20.52 -12.81
N ILE A 37 -27.15 21.66 -12.73
CA ILE A 37 -26.06 21.91 -11.77
C ILE A 37 -26.64 22.59 -10.52
N LYS A 38 -26.45 21.95 -9.36
CA LYS A 38 -26.87 22.47 -8.06
C LYS A 38 -25.84 23.46 -7.52
N PHE A 39 -26.29 24.35 -6.66
CA PHE A 39 -25.45 25.37 -6.04
C PHE A 39 -25.48 25.29 -4.51
N PRO A 40 -24.32 25.42 -3.84
CA PRO A 40 -22.94 25.42 -4.39
C PRO A 40 -22.62 24.12 -5.14
N THR A 41 -21.85 24.19 -6.25
CA THR A 41 -21.64 23.00 -7.09
C THR A 41 -20.60 22.09 -6.49
N PRO A 42 -20.95 20.85 -6.16
CA PRO A 42 -19.97 19.90 -5.66
C PRO A 42 -19.03 19.45 -6.79
N LEU A 43 -17.82 19.06 -6.44
CA LEU A 43 -16.81 18.53 -7.37
C LEU A 43 -17.37 17.41 -8.27
N SER A 44 -18.28 16.58 -7.75
CA SER A 44 -18.94 15.50 -8.48
C SER A 44 -19.76 15.96 -9.69
N GLN A 45 -20.27 17.21 -9.67
CA GLN A 45 -21.07 17.78 -10.74
C GLN A 45 -20.24 18.49 -11.83
N VAL A 46 -18.93 18.69 -11.62
CA VAL A 46 -18.03 19.20 -12.68
C VAL A 46 -18.05 18.28 -13.91
N LYS A 47 -18.15 16.95 -13.69
CA LYS A 47 -18.29 15.98 -14.78
C LYS A 47 -19.62 16.13 -15.53
N LYS A 48 -20.69 16.58 -14.85
CA LYS A 48 -21.98 16.86 -15.51
C LYS A 48 -21.87 18.09 -16.39
N PHE A 49 -21.21 19.14 -15.90
CA PHE A 49 -20.94 20.36 -16.67
C PHE A 49 -20.17 20.07 -17.96
N GLU A 50 -19.10 19.29 -17.90
CA GLU A 50 -18.34 18.89 -19.11
C GLU A 50 -19.19 18.09 -20.10
N LYS A 51 -20.07 17.19 -19.60
CA LYS A 51 -20.99 16.44 -20.46
C LYS A 51 -22.00 17.34 -21.16
N SER A 52 -22.52 18.36 -20.48
CA SER A 52 -23.45 19.33 -21.06
C SER A 52 -22.76 20.32 -22.02
N ASN A 53 -21.42 20.39 -22.02
CA ASN A 53 -20.62 21.32 -22.83
C ASN A 53 -19.48 20.57 -23.55
N PRO A 54 -19.74 19.94 -24.72
CA PRO A 54 -18.83 18.98 -25.36
C PRO A 54 -17.42 19.48 -25.70
N ASN A 55 -17.20 20.79 -25.82
CA ASN A 55 -15.91 21.40 -26.14
C ASN A 55 -15.15 21.93 -24.91
N VAL A 56 -15.65 21.66 -23.71
CA VAL A 56 -15.14 22.19 -22.45
C VAL A 56 -14.46 21.10 -21.64
N SER A 57 -13.26 21.38 -21.14
CA SER A 57 -12.62 20.53 -20.14
C SER A 57 -12.15 21.34 -18.93
N VAL A 58 -12.21 20.74 -17.76
CA VAL A 58 -11.95 21.41 -16.48
C VAL A 58 -10.93 20.63 -15.68
N ASN A 59 -9.90 21.30 -15.17
CA ASN A 59 -9.08 20.80 -14.08
C ASN A 59 -9.47 21.53 -12.79
N VAL A 60 -9.43 20.82 -11.67
CA VAL A 60 -9.70 21.37 -10.34
C VAL A 60 -8.53 21.00 -9.44
N TYR A 61 -7.98 22.00 -8.77
CA TYR A 61 -6.90 21.90 -7.79
C TYR A 61 -7.37 22.46 -6.45
N THR A 62 -6.68 22.13 -5.37
CA THR A 62 -6.86 22.71 -4.04
C THR A 62 -5.51 22.81 -3.35
N PHE A 63 -5.44 23.28 -2.10
CA PHE A 63 -4.20 23.33 -1.31
C PHE A 63 -4.39 22.67 0.06
N ASN A 64 -3.27 22.21 0.65
CA ASN A 64 -3.23 21.67 2.01
C ASN A 64 -2.97 22.79 3.04
N GLU A 65 -2.86 22.42 4.32
CA GLU A 65 -2.57 23.36 5.41
C GLU A 65 -1.22 24.09 5.23
N SER A 66 -0.27 23.49 4.52
CA SER A 66 1.01 24.09 4.16
C SER A 66 0.96 24.93 2.87
N GLU A 67 -0.24 25.28 2.40
CA GLU A 67 -0.50 26.02 1.16
C GLU A 67 0.03 25.37 -0.13
N GLU A 68 0.36 24.07 -0.09
CA GLU A 68 0.79 23.34 -1.27
C GLU A 68 -0.38 22.95 -2.15
N ILE A 69 -0.37 23.39 -3.40
CA ILE A 69 -1.37 23.03 -4.40
C ILE A 69 -1.23 21.55 -4.79
N TYR A 70 -2.36 20.86 -4.96
CA TYR A 70 -2.45 19.50 -5.50
C TYR A 70 -3.74 19.29 -6.32
N PRO A 71 -3.76 18.32 -7.27
CA PRO A 71 -4.91 18.10 -8.13
C PRO A 71 -6.02 17.29 -7.45
N LEU A 72 -7.27 17.76 -7.55
CA LEU A 72 -8.48 17.00 -7.18
C LEU A 72 -9.08 16.28 -8.39
N LYS A 73 -9.03 16.91 -9.56
CA LYS A 73 -9.59 16.38 -10.80
C LYS A 73 -8.86 16.96 -11.99
N VAL A 74 -8.29 16.10 -12.84
CA VAL A 74 -7.55 16.51 -14.04
C VAL A 74 -8.08 15.75 -15.24
N CYS A 75 -8.27 16.45 -16.36
CA CYS A 75 -8.69 15.83 -17.61
C CYS A 75 -7.53 15.07 -18.28
N ASN A 76 -7.86 14.05 -19.10
CA ASN A 76 -6.85 13.35 -19.90
C ASN A 76 -6.44 14.15 -21.14
N LYS A 77 -7.36 14.94 -21.69
CA LYS A 77 -7.15 15.77 -22.86
C LYS A 77 -7.78 17.13 -22.63
N GLU A 78 -6.98 18.17 -22.78
CA GLU A 78 -7.47 19.54 -22.81
C GLU A 78 -8.24 19.77 -24.11
N LEU A 79 -9.49 20.24 -23.98
CA LEU A 79 -10.32 20.62 -25.11
C LEU A 79 -10.12 22.10 -25.44
N LYS A 80 -10.76 22.57 -26.51
CA LYS A 80 -10.62 23.95 -27.00
C LYS A 80 -10.89 24.98 -25.90
N GLU A 81 -11.94 24.75 -25.11
CA GLU A 81 -12.31 25.60 -23.98
C GLU A 81 -11.91 24.93 -22.66
N HIS A 82 -10.61 24.99 -22.36
CA HIS A 82 -10.06 24.44 -21.13
C HIS A 82 -10.05 25.45 -19.97
N PHE A 83 -10.40 25.01 -18.76
CA PHE A 83 -10.38 25.81 -17.53
C PHE A 83 -9.61 25.11 -16.42
N ASP A 84 -8.66 25.81 -15.81
CA ASP A 84 -8.03 25.41 -14.56
C ASP A 84 -8.70 26.18 -13.41
N LEU A 85 -9.23 25.46 -12.41
CA LEU A 85 -9.92 26.05 -11.27
C LEU A 85 -9.22 25.67 -9.96
N LEU A 86 -9.18 26.62 -9.02
CA LEU A 86 -8.79 26.40 -7.64
C LEU A 86 -10.05 26.31 -6.78
N LEU A 87 -10.20 25.22 -6.04
CA LEU A 87 -11.26 25.00 -5.07
C LEU A 87 -10.68 25.23 -3.67
N PHE A 88 -11.31 26.12 -2.91
CA PHE A 88 -10.96 26.37 -1.51
C PHE A 88 -12.24 26.54 -0.69
N THR A 89 -12.15 26.28 0.60
CA THR A 89 -13.29 26.32 1.52
C THR A 89 -13.01 27.37 2.59
N ASN A 90 -14.01 28.19 2.92
CA ASN A 90 -13.89 29.17 4.00
C ASN A 90 -14.10 28.52 5.37
N ASP A 91 -13.87 29.27 6.45
CA ASP A 91 -14.01 28.79 7.84
C ASP A 91 -15.43 28.31 8.20
N VAL A 92 -16.43 28.68 7.39
CA VAL A 92 -17.85 28.32 7.56
C VAL A 92 -18.22 27.07 6.73
N GLY A 93 -17.24 26.42 6.08
CA GLY A 93 -17.45 25.20 5.30
C GLY A 93 -18.03 25.42 3.90
N VAL A 94 -18.08 26.66 3.41
CA VAL A 94 -18.56 26.99 2.05
C VAL A 94 -17.40 26.95 1.07
N SER A 95 -17.50 26.10 0.05
CA SER A 95 -16.48 25.96 -0.99
C SER A 95 -16.70 26.92 -2.16
N HIS A 96 -15.62 27.53 -2.63
CA HIS A 96 -15.59 28.48 -3.75
C HIS A 96 -14.61 28.01 -4.83
N TYR A 97 -14.97 28.25 -6.09
CA TYR A 97 -14.08 28.07 -7.23
C TYR A 97 -13.49 29.41 -7.66
N CYS A 98 -12.19 29.43 -7.93
CA CYS A 98 -11.47 30.56 -8.51
C CYS A 98 -10.77 30.14 -9.80
N TYR A 99 -10.73 31.02 -10.80
CA TYR A 99 -10.09 30.73 -12.08
C TYR A 99 -8.57 30.93 -12.01
N ILE A 100 -7.81 29.89 -12.38
CA ILE A 100 -6.36 29.95 -12.43
C ILE A 100 -5.94 30.47 -13.81
N LYS A 101 -5.58 31.77 -13.87
CA LYS A 101 -5.11 32.41 -15.11
C LYS A 101 -3.76 31.87 -15.59
N ASN A 102 -2.88 31.50 -14.66
CA ASN A 102 -1.54 30.98 -14.98
C ASN A 102 -1.14 29.89 -13.98
N PHE A 103 -1.31 28.63 -14.39
CA PHE A 103 -0.98 27.47 -13.57
C PHE A 103 0.50 27.45 -13.17
N SER A 104 1.42 27.67 -14.12
CA SER A 104 2.86 27.64 -13.85
C SER A 104 3.31 28.70 -12.84
N ARG A 105 2.64 29.86 -12.79
CA ARG A 105 2.94 30.91 -11.80
C ARG A 105 2.44 30.54 -10.41
N LEU A 106 1.27 29.91 -10.32
CA LEU A 106 0.66 29.50 -9.07
C LEU A 106 1.51 28.47 -8.32
N VAL A 107 1.97 27.42 -9.02
CA VAL A 107 2.67 26.29 -8.37
C VAL A 107 4.19 26.46 -8.34
N ARG A 108 4.75 27.55 -8.89
CA ARG A 108 6.20 27.68 -9.10
C ARG A 108 7.01 27.51 -7.83
N SER A 109 6.64 28.26 -6.79
CA SER A 109 7.35 28.34 -5.53
C SER A 109 7.41 27.00 -4.80
N GLN A 110 6.46 26.10 -5.06
CA GLN A 110 6.45 24.75 -4.49
C GLN A 110 7.54 23.83 -5.04
N PHE A 111 8.12 24.14 -6.22
CA PHE A 111 9.01 23.19 -6.92
C PHE A 111 10.34 23.75 -7.37
N THR A 112 10.47 25.07 -7.54
CA THR A 112 11.73 25.64 -8.03
C THR A 112 11.92 27.11 -7.66
N SER A 113 13.12 27.42 -7.19
CA SER A 113 13.62 28.80 -7.03
C SER A 113 14.12 29.41 -8.33
N TYR A 114 14.23 28.61 -9.40
CA TYR A 114 14.58 29.12 -10.73
C TYR A 114 13.62 30.24 -11.12
N THR A 115 14.08 31.27 -11.82
CA THR A 115 13.29 32.48 -12.11
C THR A 115 12.88 32.65 -13.58
N ARG A 116 13.48 31.88 -14.51
CA ARG A 116 13.17 32.00 -15.96
C ARG A 116 11.91 31.22 -16.37
N GLN A 117 11.73 30.95 -17.66
CA GLN A 117 10.54 30.24 -18.14
C GLN A 117 10.54 28.77 -17.71
N VAL A 118 9.44 28.33 -17.11
CA VAL A 118 9.18 26.94 -16.70
C VAL A 118 7.80 26.50 -17.17
N SER A 119 7.63 25.22 -17.46
CA SER A 119 6.31 24.64 -17.72
C SER A 119 6.09 23.40 -16.88
N PHE A 120 4.90 23.28 -16.33
CA PHE A 120 4.51 22.19 -15.46
C PHE A 120 3.56 21.24 -16.19
N CYS A 121 3.72 19.95 -15.94
CA CYS A 121 2.67 18.98 -16.20
C CYS A 121 1.56 19.17 -15.18
N LYS A 122 0.36 19.51 -15.64
CA LYS A 122 -0.83 19.73 -14.81
C LYS A 122 -1.34 18.46 -14.09
N ARG A 123 -0.86 17.28 -14.47
CA ARG A 123 -1.25 15.99 -13.88
C ARG A 123 -0.33 15.57 -12.73
N CYS A 124 0.99 15.65 -12.94
CA CYS A 124 1.98 15.12 -12.01
C CYS A 124 2.93 16.17 -11.41
N PHE A 125 2.78 17.43 -11.83
CA PHE A 125 3.52 18.59 -11.36
C PHE A 125 5.02 18.54 -11.66
N LYS A 126 5.47 17.56 -12.47
CA LYS A 126 6.81 17.57 -13.05
C LYS A 126 7.00 18.83 -13.88
N HIS A 127 8.12 19.52 -13.67
CA HIS A 127 8.43 20.76 -14.33
C HIS A 127 9.57 20.59 -15.35
N PHE A 128 9.54 21.43 -16.38
CA PHE A 128 10.49 21.43 -17.48
C PHE A 128 11.04 22.85 -17.68
N GLN A 129 12.33 22.94 -17.95
CA GLN A 129 13.08 24.19 -18.05
C GLN A 129 13.93 24.22 -19.33
N GLY A 130 14.41 25.40 -19.71
CA GLY A 130 15.31 25.59 -20.85
C GLY A 130 14.61 25.67 -22.21
N SER A 131 15.40 25.74 -23.29
CA SER A 131 14.91 26.04 -24.65
C SER A 131 13.96 24.99 -25.24
N ARG A 132 13.99 23.75 -24.73
CA ARG A 132 13.19 22.61 -25.22
C ARG A 132 11.99 22.26 -24.34
N LEU A 133 11.62 23.13 -23.40
CA LEU A 133 10.58 22.84 -22.40
C LEU A 133 9.24 22.36 -23.00
N LYS A 134 8.81 22.92 -24.15
CA LYS A 134 7.55 22.53 -24.80
C LYS A 134 7.61 21.10 -25.35
N THR A 135 8.74 20.75 -25.98
CA THR A 135 8.97 19.41 -26.53
C THR A 135 9.11 18.38 -25.43
N GLN A 136 9.81 18.72 -24.34
CA GLN A 136 9.97 17.86 -23.17
C GLN A 136 8.61 17.57 -22.51
N LEU A 137 7.79 18.62 -22.30
CA LEU A 137 6.44 18.44 -21.78
C LEU A 137 5.59 17.58 -22.71
N LYS A 138 5.63 17.81 -24.02
CA LYS A 138 4.88 17.00 -25.01
C LYS A 138 5.30 15.53 -24.99
N ASN A 139 6.59 15.25 -24.86
CA ASN A 139 7.09 13.88 -24.76
C ASN A 139 6.66 13.23 -23.44
N HIS A 140 6.78 13.94 -22.33
CA HIS A 140 6.32 13.47 -21.02
C HIS A 140 4.82 13.12 -21.00
N MET A 141 3.99 13.91 -21.69
CA MET A 141 2.55 13.67 -21.74
C MET A 141 2.17 12.35 -22.43
N LYS A 142 3.03 11.79 -23.29
CA LYS A 142 2.79 10.48 -23.92
C LYS A 142 2.70 9.36 -22.87
N ASP A 143 3.55 9.44 -21.84
CA ASP A 143 3.64 8.44 -20.78
C ASP A 143 2.78 8.80 -19.57
N CYS A 144 2.64 10.10 -19.27
CA CYS A 144 1.89 10.55 -18.08
C CYS A 144 0.37 10.31 -18.18
N ILE A 145 -0.20 10.34 -19.39
CA ILE A 145 -1.65 10.18 -19.59
C ILE A 145 -2.13 8.76 -19.28
N SER A 146 -1.30 7.74 -19.52
CA SER A 146 -1.67 6.33 -19.26
C SER A 146 -1.78 6.00 -17.77
N HIS A 147 -1.28 6.88 -16.90
CA HIS A 147 -1.27 6.72 -15.45
C HIS A 147 -2.27 7.66 -14.77
N LYS A 148 -2.70 7.29 -13.55
CA LYS A 148 -3.48 8.19 -12.69
C LYS A 148 -2.65 9.45 -12.37
N PRO A 149 -3.27 10.65 -12.26
CA PRO A 149 -2.57 11.85 -11.81
C PRO A 149 -1.96 11.63 -10.42
N VAL A 150 -0.66 11.87 -10.26
CA VAL A 150 0.09 11.64 -9.02
C VAL A 150 1.18 12.71 -8.85
N LYS A 151 1.33 13.29 -7.65
CA LYS A 151 2.52 14.08 -7.27
C LYS A 151 3.60 13.08 -6.89
N VAL A 152 4.73 13.07 -7.61
CA VAL A 152 5.90 12.29 -7.19
C VAL A 152 6.59 13.08 -6.10
N VAL A 153 6.61 12.53 -4.89
CA VAL A 153 7.40 13.03 -3.76
C VAL A 153 8.65 12.18 -3.68
N MET A 154 9.81 12.81 -3.81
CA MET A 154 11.08 12.15 -3.55
C MET A 154 11.37 12.23 -2.05
N PRO A 155 12.02 11.22 -1.45
CA PRO A 155 12.54 11.36 -0.09
C PRO A 155 13.40 12.62 0.03
N ALA A 156 13.37 13.27 1.18
CA ALA A 156 14.19 14.45 1.39
C ALA A 156 15.68 14.12 1.29
N ASP A 157 16.44 15.07 0.72
CA ASP A 157 17.90 14.97 0.55
C ASP A 157 18.67 15.26 1.85
N SER A 158 17.98 15.69 2.93
CA SER A 158 18.61 16.14 4.18
C SER A 158 18.05 15.45 5.41
N ASP A 159 18.95 15.11 6.34
CA ASP A 159 18.63 14.56 7.67
C ASP A 159 17.81 15.52 8.56
N ASP A 160 17.70 16.80 8.20
CA ASP A 160 16.95 17.84 8.93
C ASP A 160 15.45 17.93 8.58
N SER A 161 14.94 17.03 7.75
CA SER A 161 13.50 16.98 7.44
C SER A 161 12.79 15.90 8.25
N ASP A 162 11.51 16.12 8.58
CA ASP A 162 10.67 15.14 9.27
C ASP A 162 10.46 13.83 8.46
N GLU A 163 10.87 13.79 7.18
CA GLU A 163 10.82 12.60 6.33
C GLU A 163 12.21 11.95 6.20
N PRO A 164 12.41 10.73 6.72
CA PRO A 164 13.73 10.10 6.72
C PRO A 164 14.15 9.70 5.30
N SER A 165 15.40 9.99 4.94
CA SER A 165 16.00 9.53 3.68
C SER A 165 16.14 7.99 3.61
N PHE A 166 15.99 7.30 4.74
CA PHE A 166 16.05 5.84 4.86
C PHE A 166 14.73 5.27 5.38
N LEU A 167 14.25 4.23 4.70
CA LEU A 167 13.14 3.41 5.21
C LEU A 167 13.67 2.36 6.17
N SER A 168 12.98 2.20 7.29
CA SER A 168 13.22 1.11 8.25
C SER A 168 11.95 0.30 8.46
N PHE A 169 12.11 -0.98 8.77
CA PHE A 169 10.97 -1.84 9.11
C PHE A 169 10.47 -1.50 10.52
N LEU A 170 9.19 -1.11 10.65
CA LEU A 170 8.53 -0.98 11.95
C LEU A 170 8.60 -2.30 12.74
N ASN A 171 8.39 -3.42 12.05
CA ASN A 171 8.45 -4.77 12.58
C ASN A 171 9.63 -5.54 11.97
N PHE A 172 10.85 -5.16 12.35
CA PHE A 172 12.08 -5.73 11.77
C PHE A 172 12.20 -7.26 11.90
N HIS A 173 11.53 -7.89 12.87
CA HIS A 173 11.59 -9.34 13.05
C HIS A 173 10.99 -10.11 11.86
N PHE A 174 10.15 -9.46 11.03
CA PHE A 174 9.65 -10.03 9.77
C PHE A 174 10.70 -10.06 8.64
N MET A 175 11.87 -9.44 8.83
CA MET A 175 12.99 -9.58 7.90
C MET A 175 13.65 -10.95 7.99
N TYR A 176 13.42 -11.70 9.07
CA TYR A 176 14.05 -13.00 9.27
C TYR A 176 13.22 -14.12 8.65
N PRO A 177 13.88 -15.11 8.04
CA PRO A 177 13.19 -16.28 7.51
C PRO A 177 12.47 -17.00 8.65
N VAL A 178 11.28 -17.52 8.35
CA VAL A 178 10.57 -18.42 9.26
C VAL A 178 11.21 -19.81 9.13
N PRO A 179 11.73 -20.40 10.21
CA PRO A 179 12.41 -21.69 10.16
C PRO A 179 11.60 -22.80 9.49
N ILE A 180 10.31 -22.90 9.81
CA ILE A 180 9.42 -23.97 9.31
C ILE A 180 8.06 -23.38 8.93
N ILE A 181 7.60 -23.63 7.71
CA ILE A 181 6.29 -23.18 7.21
C ILE A 181 5.60 -24.30 6.43
N ALA A 182 4.27 -24.40 6.56
CA ALA A 182 3.47 -25.34 5.79
C ALA A 182 2.69 -24.61 4.69
N TYR A 183 2.71 -25.15 3.48
CA TYR A 183 1.86 -24.77 2.36
C TYR A 183 0.83 -25.87 2.12
N CYS A 184 -0.42 -25.49 1.93
CA CYS A 184 -1.51 -26.42 1.76
C CYS A 184 -2.41 -26.03 0.60
N ASP A 185 -2.95 -27.03 -0.09
CA ASP A 185 -4.02 -26.85 -1.06
C ASP A 185 -5.13 -27.89 -0.85
N PHE A 186 -6.37 -27.54 -1.18
CA PHE A 186 -7.56 -28.38 -1.02
C PHE A 186 -8.31 -28.52 -2.34
N GLU A 187 -8.78 -29.74 -2.62
CA GLU A 187 -9.73 -29.99 -3.69
C GLU A 187 -11.09 -30.33 -3.09
N SER A 188 -12.15 -29.79 -3.70
CA SER A 188 -13.53 -30.01 -3.26
C SER A 188 -14.39 -30.53 -4.40
N ILE A 189 -15.29 -31.46 -4.08
CA ILE A 189 -16.34 -31.91 -4.99
C ILE A 189 -17.58 -31.04 -4.78
N LEU A 190 -18.26 -30.71 -5.87
CA LEU A 190 -19.53 -30.01 -5.84
C LEU A 190 -20.67 -31.01 -5.71
N LYS A 191 -21.29 -31.06 -4.53
CA LYS A 191 -22.51 -31.84 -4.30
C LYS A 191 -23.73 -30.96 -4.48
N LYS A 192 -24.78 -31.50 -5.11
CA LYS A 192 -26.08 -30.85 -5.10
C LYS A 192 -26.71 -31.01 -3.71
N PRO A 193 -27.33 -29.97 -3.15
CA PRO A 193 -28.04 -30.12 -1.89
C PRO A 193 -29.21 -31.10 -2.07
N VAL A 194 -29.48 -31.91 -1.05
CA VAL A 194 -30.52 -32.96 -1.09
C VAL A 194 -31.93 -32.34 -1.11
N VAL A 195 -32.07 -31.14 -0.55
CA VAL A 195 -33.29 -30.31 -0.54
C VAL A 195 -32.91 -28.92 -1.05
N GLU A 196 -33.83 -28.21 -1.71
CA GLU A 196 -33.60 -26.80 -2.06
C GLU A 196 -33.35 -25.96 -0.81
N GLU A 197 -32.08 -25.72 -0.50
CA GLU A 197 -31.67 -24.92 0.64
C GLU A 197 -31.69 -23.45 0.25
N LYS A 198 -32.63 -22.69 0.83
CA LYS A 198 -32.72 -21.23 0.66
C LYS A 198 -32.05 -20.54 1.85
N LEU A 199 -30.93 -19.85 1.58
CA LEU A 199 -30.23 -19.02 2.57
C LEU A 199 -30.98 -17.71 2.86
N SER A 200 -31.77 -17.22 1.88
CA SER A 200 -32.66 -16.06 2.05
C SER A 200 -33.77 -16.09 1.01
N GLN A 201 -34.70 -15.12 1.06
CA GLN A 201 -35.79 -14.99 0.06
C GLN A 201 -35.28 -14.94 -1.39
N HIS A 202 -34.04 -14.51 -1.63
CA HIS A 202 -33.47 -14.30 -2.96
C HIS A 202 -32.22 -15.16 -3.24
N VAL A 203 -31.79 -16.00 -2.29
CA VAL A 203 -30.55 -16.79 -2.39
C VAL A 203 -30.88 -18.27 -2.18
N THR A 204 -30.63 -19.07 -3.23
CA THR A 204 -30.77 -20.53 -3.21
C THR A 204 -29.41 -21.18 -3.40
N VAL A 205 -29.07 -22.14 -2.55
CA VAL A 205 -27.83 -22.90 -2.64
C VAL A 205 -27.90 -23.83 -3.86
N LYS A 206 -26.98 -23.65 -4.80
CA LYS A 206 -26.90 -24.50 -6.01
C LYS A 206 -25.95 -25.68 -5.84
N SER A 207 -24.91 -25.52 -5.03
CA SER A 207 -23.87 -26.51 -4.80
C SER A 207 -23.27 -26.34 -3.42
N ILE A 208 -23.01 -27.47 -2.76
CA ILE A 208 -22.27 -27.57 -1.52
C ILE A 208 -20.87 -28.07 -1.86
N HIS A 209 -19.86 -27.36 -1.39
CA HIS A 209 -18.47 -27.75 -1.58
C HIS A 209 -18.08 -28.71 -0.46
N GLU A 210 -17.75 -29.95 -0.84
CA GLU A 210 -17.26 -30.97 0.09
C GLU A 210 -15.78 -31.25 -0.18
N PRO A 211 -14.87 -30.98 0.78
CA PRO A 211 -13.46 -31.31 0.64
C PRO A 211 -13.27 -32.80 0.40
N MET A 212 -12.55 -33.15 -0.67
CA MET A 212 -12.27 -34.54 -1.05
C MET A 212 -10.79 -34.92 -0.89
N SER A 213 -9.90 -33.92 -0.95
CA SER A 213 -8.47 -34.14 -0.77
C SER A 213 -7.77 -32.87 -0.35
N PHE A 214 -6.59 -33.05 0.24
CA PHE A 214 -5.67 -31.96 0.52
C PHE A 214 -4.23 -32.43 0.30
N CYS A 215 -3.35 -31.48 0.04
CA CYS A 215 -1.91 -31.69 -0.01
C CYS A 215 -1.23 -30.69 0.92
N VAL A 216 -0.33 -31.17 1.79
CA VAL A 216 0.51 -30.31 2.64
C VAL A 216 1.97 -30.51 2.28
N TYR A 217 2.68 -29.42 2.03
CA TYR A 217 4.11 -29.38 1.80
C TYR A 217 4.77 -28.49 2.85
N PHE A 218 5.80 -28.99 3.52
CA PHE A 218 6.57 -28.21 4.47
C PHE A 218 7.84 -27.67 3.81
N ALA A 219 8.08 -26.38 4.01
CA ALA A 219 9.32 -25.73 3.59
C ALA A 219 10.14 -25.32 4.81
N TYR A 220 11.46 -25.47 4.68
CA TYR A 220 12.42 -25.35 5.77
C TYR A 220 13.51 -24.34 5.43
N ASP A 221 13.93 -23.55 6.42
CA ASP A 221 15.16 -22.75 6.31
C ASP A 221 16.38 -23.65 6.52
N THR A 222 17.02 -24.04 5.41
CA THR A 222 18.22 -24.90 5.42
C THR A 222 19.44 -24.26 6.08
N ASN A 223 19.44 -22.93 6.26
CA ASN A 223 20.50 -22.24 7.00
C ASN A 223 20.17 -22.09 8.49
N GLY A 224 18.88 -22.09 8.82
CA GLY A 224 18.34 -21.86 10.16
C GLY A 224 18.17 -23.13 11.00
N LEU A 225 18.14 -24.30 10.36
CA LEU A 225 17.96 -25.61 10.98
C LEU A 225 19.21 -26.50 10.79
N SER A 226 19.43 -27.45 11.70
CA SER A 226 20.47 -28.46 11.52
C SER A 226 19.99 -29.60 10.63
N ASP A 227 20.92 -30.26 9.94
CA ASP A 227 20.60 -31.40 9.07
C ASP A 227 19.84 -32.51 9.82
N GLU A 228 20.16 -32.76 11.08
CA GLU A 228 19.43 -33.69 11.95
C GLU A 228 17.95 -33.33 12.09
N VAL A 229 17.63 -32.04 12.23
CA VAL A 229 16.25 -31.56 12.37
C VAL A 229 15.53 -31.67 11.03
N ILE A 230 16.18 -31.23 9.95
CA ILE A 230 15.60 -31.31 8.60
C ILE A 230 15.30 -32.77 8.24
N ASN A 231 16.21 -33.69 8.53
CA ASN A 231 16.03 -35.12 8.28
C ASN A 231 14.95 -35.78 9.16
N SER A 232 14.59 -35.17 10.28
CA SER A 232 13.48 -35.63 11.14
C SER A 232 12.11 -35.15 10.68
N LEU A 233 12.06 -34.22 9.72
CA LEU A 233 10.84 -33.61 9.22
C LEU A 233 10.43 -34.18 7.84
N PRO A 234 9.15 -34.11 7.46
CA PRO A 234 8.69 -34.62 6.17
C PRO A 234 9.33 -33.86 4.99
N ASN A 235 9.98 -34.58 4.08
CA ASN A 235 10.54 -33.97 2.86
C ASN A 235 9.57 -34.01 1.67
N ASP A 236 8.72 -35.04 1.62
CA ASP A 236 7.74 -35.21 0.55
C ASP A 236 6.39 -34.56 0.89
N PRO A 237 5.66 -34.03 -0.10
CA PRO A 237 4.30 -33.56 0.11
C PRO A 237 3.38 -34.67 0.63
N TYR A 238 2.63 -34.37 1.68
CA TYR A 238 1.61 -35.28 2.23
C TYR A 238 0.28 -35.06 1.53
N LEU A 239 -0.10 -36.01 0.67
CA LEU A 239 -1.36 -36.04 -0.05
C LEU A 239 -2.36 -36.99 0.62
N TYR A 240 -3.53 -36.49 0.98
CA TYR A 240 -4.65 -37.32 1.43
C TYR A 240 -5.83 -37.18 0.47
N ARG A 241 -6.38 -38.31 0.00
CA ARG A 241 -7.61 -38.38 -0.79
C ARG A 241 -8.56 -39.37 -0.13
N GLY A 242 -9.73 -38.91 0.27
CA GLY A 242 -10.68 -39.78 0.96
C GLY A 242 -11.70 -39.03 1.80
N PRO A 243 -12.61 -39.77 2.48
CA PRO A 243 -13.65 -39.17 3.30
C PRO A 243 -13.04 -38.36 4.45
N ASN A 244 -13.79 -37.35 4.92
CA ASN A 244 -13.40 -36.50 6.04
C ASN A 244 -12.00 -35.85 5.86
N SER A 245 -11.70 -35.36 4.66
CA SER A 245 -10.38 -34.77 4.35
C SER A 245 -10.05 -33.59 5.26
N ALA A 246 -11.05 -32.77 5.61
CA ALA A 246 -10.88 -31.63 6.52
C ALA A 246 -10.48 -32.07 7.94
N GLY A 247 -11.12 -33.11 8.49
CA GLY A 247 -10.74 -33.65 9.80
C GLY A 247 -9.34 -34.27 9.79
N LYS A 248 -9.01 -35.03 8.72
CA LYS A 248 -7.68 -35.63 8.54
C LYS A 248 -6.57 -34.59 8.38
N PHE A 249 -6.88 -33.47 7.73
CA PHE A 249 -5.97 -32.33 7.64
C PHE A 249 -5.66 -31.76 9.02
N VAL A 250 -6.70 -31.49 9.82
CA VAL A 250 -6.51 -30.93 11.16
C VAL A 250 -5.71 -31.90 12.05
N GLU A 251 -6.04 -33.20 12.03
CA GLU A 251 -5.26 -34.23 12.74
C GLU A 251 -3.78 -34.22 12.34
N TYR A 252 -3.50 -34.15 11.04
CA TYR A 252 -2.13 -34.11 10.51
C TYR A 252 -1.39 -32.84 10.95
N ILE A 253 -1.98 -31.65 10.77
CA ILE A 253 -1.37 -30.38 11.15
C ILE A 253 -1.14 -30.31 12.67
N VAL A 254 -2.05 -30.80 13.50
CA VAL A 254 -1.87 -30.86 14.96
C VAL A 254 -0.70 -31.77 15.33
N SER A 255 -0.61 -32.96 14.72
CA SER A 255 0.50 -33.88 14.98
C SER A 255 1.86 -33.27 14.60
N MET A 256 1.91 -32.58 13.45
CA MET A 256 3.10 -31.89 12.97
C MET A 256 3.42 -30.66 13.83
N SER A 257 2.41 -29.93 14.30
CA SER A 257 2.61 -28.77 15.18
C SER A 257 3.22 -29.16 16.51
N ASN A 258 2.84 -30.31 17.08
CA ASN A 258 3.44 -30.82 18.31
C ASN A 258 4.92 -31.21 18.08
N LEU A 259 5.21 -31.95 17.00
CA LEU A 259 6.59 -32.31 16.63
C LEU A 259 7.47 -31.07 16.42
N ILE A 260 6.95 -30.09 15.67
CA ILE A 260 7.65 -28.84 15.39
C ILE A 260 7.78 -27.98 16.65
N GLY A 261 6.78 -28.01 17.54
CA GLY A 261 6.84 -27.36 18.84
C GLY A 261 8.02 -27.86 19.67
N ASP A 262 8.18 -29.18 19.77
CA ASP A 262 9.30 -29.80 20.50
C ASP A 262 10.67 -29.40 19.90
N ILE A 263 10.75 -29.26 18.57
CA ILE A 263 11.97 -28.79 17.86
C ILE A 263 12.24 -27.31 18.17
N LEU A 264 11.21 -26.47 18.19
CA LEU A 264 11.33 -25.03 18.36
C LEU A 264 11.56 -24.60 19.82
N ASP A 265 11.21 -25.45 20.80
CA ASP A 265 11.45 -25.20 22.23
C ASP A 265 12.93 -25.35 22.63
N VAL A 266 13.77 -25.86 21.71
CA VAL A 266 15.21 -25.99 21.93
C VAL A 266 15.88 -24.61 22.08
N ASN A 267 16.58 -24.43 23.20
CA ASN A 267 17.38 -23.23 23.48
C ASN A 267 18.87 -23.57 23.61
N LYS A 268 19.56 -23.76 22.48
CA LYS A 268 21.01 -23.99 22.46
C LYS A 268 21.75 -22.71 22.85
N LYS A 269 22.74 -22.89 23.72
CA LYS A 269 23.73 -21.86 24.01
C LYS A 269 24.53 -21.52 22.76
N MET A 270 25.01 -20.29 22.68
CA MET A 270 25.88 -19.86 21.59
C MET A 270 27.14 -20.73 21.54
N LEU A 271 27.49 -21.20 20.34
CA LEU A 271 28.72 -21.94 20.08
C LEU A 271 29.94 -21.04 20.29
N PRO A 272 31.13 -21.62 20.53
CA PRO A 272 32.37 -20.86 20.58
C PRO A 272 32.58 -20.06 19.28
N LEU A 273 32.87 -18.77 19.41
CA LEU A 273 33.08 -17.87 18.28
C LEU A 273 34.34 -18.24 17.50
N THR A 274 34.25 -18.22 16.17
CA THR A 274 35.43 -18.33 15.30
C THR A 274 36.30 -17.07 15.39
N GLN A 275 37.55 -17.15 14.90
CA GLN A 275 38.43 -15.98 14.90
C GLN A 275 37.86 -14.84 14.04
N GLU A 276 37.32 -15.17 12.88
CA GLU A 276 36.65 -14.20 11.99
C GLU A 276 35.46 -13.52 12.67
N GLU A 277 34.65 -14.25 13.43
CA GLU A 277 33.51 -13.70 14.16
C GLU A 277 33.95 -12.76 15.27
N LYS A 278 35.03 -13.11 15.99
CA LYS A 278 35.62 -12.24 17.02
C LYS A 278 36.09 -10.93 16.40
N ASP A 279 36.77 -10.99 15.26
CA ASP A 279 37.28 -9.80 14.58
C ASP A 279 36.14 -8.96 14.00
N ARG A 280 35.09 -9.61 13.46
CA ARG A 280 33.85 -8.94 13.05
C ARG A 280 33.20 -8.18 14.21
N ILE A 281 33.11 -8.79 15.40
CA ILE A 281 32.54 -8.13 16.58
C ILE A 281 33.35 -6.89 16.96
N LYS A 282 34.69 -6.97 16.97
CA LYS A 282 35.57 -5.82 17.29
C LYS A 282 35.40 -4.65 16.32
N LEU A 283 35.18 -4.94 15.04
CA LEU A 283 35.03 -3.93 14.00
C LEU A 283 33.60 -3.36 13.90
N THR A 284 32.61 -3.98 14.54
CA THR A 284 31.21 -3.55 14.43
C THR A 284 30.92 -2.40 15.37
N THR A 285 30.74 -1.20 14.81
CA THR A 285 30.40 0.03 15.57
C THR A 285 28.90 0.34 15.59
N HIS A 286 28.12 -0.26 14.69
CA HIS A 286 26.69 0.02 14.53
C HIS A 286 25.84 -1.25 14.63
N CYS A 287 24.63 -1.12 15.15
CA CYS A 287 23.67 -2.21 15.19
C CYS A 287 23.34 -2.68 13.76
N LYS A 288 23.44 -3.99 13.50
CA LYS A 288 23.12 -4.54 12.18
C LYS A 288 21.67 -4.31 11.74
N CYS A 289 20.75 -4.10 12.69
CA CYS A 289 19.33 -3.96 12.41
C CYS A 289 18.82 -2.52 12.41
N CYS A 290 19.16 -1.72 13.41
CA CYS A 290 18.67 -0.33 13.49
C CYS A 290 19.66 0.68 12.91
N HIS A 291 20.85 0.23 12.52
CA HIS A 291 21.93 1.05 11.96
C HIS A 291 22.42 2.18 12.86
N SER A 292 21.93 2.31 14.09
CA SER A 292 22.43 3.26 15.09
C SER A 292 23.76 2.79 15.67
N GLU A 293 24.64 3.75 15.95
CA GLU A 293 25.92 3.52 16.62
C GLU A 293 25.72 2.91 18.02
N PHE A 294 26.64 2.05 18.44
CA PHE A 294 26.65 1.52 19.80
C PHE A 294 27.24 2.56 20.76
N THR A 295 26.55 2.84 21.86
CA THR A 295 27.07 3.71 22.93
C THR A 295 27.03 2.98 24.27
N GLU A 296 27.82 3.45 25.23
CA GLU A 296 27.92 2.80 26.55
C GLU A 296 26.62 2.91 27.37
N THR A 297 25.88 4.00 27.19
CA THR A 297 24.67 4.35 27.95
C THR A 297 23.39 3.90 27.25
N PHE A 298 23.32 4.05 25.93
CA PHE A 298 22.18 3.65 25.11
C PHE A 298 22.66 2.76 23.96
N ASN A 299 21.91 1.72 23.60
CA ASN A 299 22.27 0.86 22.47
C ASN A 299 23.48 -0.08 22.74
N GLN A 300 23.55 -0.71 23.91
CA GLN A 300 24.63 -1.67 24.23
C GLN A 300 24.69 -2.86 23.25
N PRO A 301 25.89 -3.26 22.80
CA PRO A 301 26.06 -4.34 21.83
C PRO A 301 25.80 -5.72 22.46
N CYS A 302 24.98 -6.53 21.80
CA CYS A 302 24.64 -7.89 22.14
C CYS A 302 25.06 -8.83 21.01
N LYS A 303 25.60 -9.99 21.39
CA LYS A 303 25.95 -11.07 20.44
C LYS A 303 24.70 -11.91 20.19
N ASP A 304 24.05 -11.67 19.07
CA ASP A 304 22.87 -12.44 18.68
C ASP A 304 23.27 -13.79 18.08
N HIS A 305 22.54 -14.85 18.46
CA HIS A 305 22.78 -16.22 17.98
C HIS A 305 21.47 -16.96 17.69
N CYS A 306 21.57 -18.02 16.89
CA CYS A 306 20.46 -18.92 16.65
C CYS A 306 20.27 -19.86 17.83
N HIS A 307 19.09 -19.90 18.45
CA HIS A 307 18.82 -20.84 19.54
C HIS A 307 18.64 -22.30 19.07
N LEU A 308 18.37 -22.52 17.77
CA LEU A 308 18.23 -23.88 17.21
C LEU A 308 19.59 -24.50 16.85
N THR A 309 20.54 -23.69 16.35
CA THR A 309 21.86 -24.17 15.89
C THR A 309 23.01 -23.74 16.80
N GLY A 310 22.81 -22.78 17.69
CA GLY A 310 23.85 -22.14 18.50
C GLY A 310 24.77 -21.19 17.72
N ARG A 311 24.62 -21.06 16.40
CA ARG A 311 25.53 -20.26 15.55
C ARG A 311 25.34 -18.76 15.78
N PHE A 312 26.45 -18.03 15.86
CA PHE A 312 26.44 -16.56 15.93
C PHE A 312 25.90 -15.97 14.62
N ARG A 313 25.13 -14.89 14.73
CA ARG A 313 24.45 -14.25 13.60
C ARG A 313 25.02 -12.85 13.35
N SER A 314 24.94 -11.98 14.34
CA SER A 314 25.35 -10.58 14.20
C SER A 314 25.45 -9.88 15.56
N VAL A 315 26.02 -8.67 15.57
CA VAL A 315 25.91 -7.78 16.73
C VAL A 315 24.67 -6.90 16.57
N LEU A 316 23.77 -7.00 17.54
CA LEU A 316 22.55 -6.20 17.62
C LEU A 316 22.60 -5.34 18.87
N CYS A 317 21.84 -4.27 18.93
CA CYS A 317 21.63 -3.60 20.21
C CYS A 317 20.65 -4.38 21.08
N TYR A 318 20.74 -4.18 22.39
CA TYR A 318 19.92 -4.89 23.38
C TYR A 318 18.41 -4.90 23.06
N SER A 319 17.86 -3.75 22.69
CA SER A 319 16.43 -3.59 22.39
C SER A 319 15.97 -4.40 21.16
N TYR A 320 16.81 -4.48 20.12
CA TYR A 320 16.52 -5.29 18.94
C TYR A 320 16.81 -6.76 19.17
N ASN A 321 17.85 -7.10 19.94
CA ASN A 321 18.12 -8.48 20.31
C ASN A 321 16.94 -9.11 21.08
N LEU A 322 16.36 -8.39 22.04
CA LEU A 322 15.17 -8.85 22.78
C LEU A 322 13.93 -9.06 21.90
N LYS A 323 13.76 -8.21 20.89
CA LYS A 323 12.65 -8.30 19.94
C LYS A 323 12.84 -9.41 18.91
N ARG A 324 14.05 -9.95 18.75
CA ARG A 324 14.34 -11.09 17.87
C ARG A 324 13.93 -12.40 18.55
N GLN A 325 12.65 -12.71 18.47
CA GLN A 325 12.09 -13.94 19.02
C GLN A 325 12.12 -15.09 18.01
N ASN A 326 12.25 -16.32 18.50
CA ASN A 326 12.08 -17.51 17.69
C ASN A 326 10.62 -17.66 17.24
N GLN A 327 10.42 -18.48 16.21
CA GLN A 327 9.10 -18.93 15.80
C GLN A 327 8.37 -19.60 16.97
N LYS A 328 7.13 -19.17 17.25
CA LYS A 328 6.29 -19.68 18.36
C LYS A 328 5.08 -20.48 17.89
N TYR A 329 4.80 -20.46 16.59
CA TYR A 329 3.66 -21.12 15.99
C TYR A 329 4.07 -21.62 14.60
N LEU A 330 3.38 -22.64 14.09
CA LEU A 330 3.53 -23.09 12.71
C LEU A 330 2.62 -22.25 11.80
N PRO A 331 3.16 -21.42 10.90
CA PRO A 331 2.33 -20.80 9.88
C PRO A 331 1.90 -21.84 8.87
N VAL A 332 0.60 -21.84 8.56
CA VAL A 332 0.00 -22.69 7.52
C VAL A 332 -0.62 -21.76 6.48
N VAL A 333 -0.08 -21.77 5.27
CA VAL A 333 -0.54 -20.98 4.13
C VAL A 333 -1.41 -21.87 3.26
N ILE A 334 -2.70 -21.55 3.17
CA ILE A 334 -3.66 -22.30 2.34
C ILE A 334 -3.86 -21.53 1.04
N HIS A 335 -3.50 -22.16 -0.07
CA HIS A 335 -3.68 -21.61 -1.41
C HIS A 335 -5.17 -21.35 -1.69
N GLY A 336 -5.48 -20.20 -2.30
CA GLY A 336 -6.84 -19.83 -2.70
C GLY A 336 -7.83 -19.51 -1.56
N SER A 337 -7.45 -19.64 -0.28
CA SER A 337 -8.40 -19.55 0.83
C SER A 337 -8.99 -18.16 1.07
N SER A 338 -8.34 -17.06 0.68
CA SER A 338 -8.81 -15.70 0.99
C SER A 338 -10.17 -15.36 0.35
N ASN A 339 -10.52 -16.03 -0.74
CA ASN A 339 -11.79 -15.85 -1.46
C ASN A 339 -12.69 -17.10 -1.38
N TYR A 340 -12.36 -18.05 -0.50
CA TYR A 340 -13.05 -19.32 -0.37
C TYR A 340 -13.68 -19.49 1.01
N ASP A 341 -14.83 -20.14 1.09
CA ASP A 341 -15.47 -20.44 2.36
C ASP A 341 -14.79 -21.64 3.05
N SER A 342 -13.82 -21.33 3.91
CA SER A 342 -13.06 -22.32 4.69
C SER A 342 -13.78 -22.83 5.94
N HIS A 343 -15.10 -22.63 6.05
CA HIS A 343 -15.90 -23.09 7.20
C HIS A 343 -15.78 -24.59 7.47
N PHE A 344 -15.55 -25.42 6.43
CA PHE A 344 -15.31 -26.86 6.60
C PHE A 344 -14.07 -27.17 7.45
N ILE A 345 -13.02 -26.34 7.41
CA ILE A 345 -11.83 -26.49 8.26
C ILE A 345 -12.15 -26.05 9.69
N ILE A 346 -12.81 -24.90 9.84
CA ILE A 346 -13.12 -24.28 11.13
C ILE A 346 -13.96 -25.21 12.02
N LYS A 347 -14.89 -25.98 11.42
CA LYS A 347 -15.68 -26.99 12.14
C LYS A 347 -14.83 -28.02 12.87
N HIS A 348 -13.69 -28.40 12.29
CA HIS A 348 -12.79 -29.39 12.88
C HIS A 348 -11.79 -28.77 13.86
N LEU A 349 -11.37 -27.51 13.67
CA LEU A 349 -10.49 -26.79 14.62
C LEU A 349 -11.12 -26.68 16.02
N GLY A 350 -12.45 -26.56 16.11
CA GLY A 350 -13.17 -26.50 17.39
C GLY A 350 -13.15 -27.79 18.22
N CYS A 351 -12.76 -28.92 17.63
CA CYS A 351 -12.72 -30.24 18.27
C CYS A 351 -11.41 -30.52 19.02
N ASP A 352 -10.44 -29.60 18.98
CA ASP A 352 -9.06 -29.83 19.45
C ASP A 352 -8.71 -29.21 20.81
N LYS A 353 -9.70 -28.84 21.63
CA LYS A 353 -9.54 -28.09 22.90
C LYS A 353 -8.60 -28.72 23.97
N LYS A 354 -7.90 -29.83 23.68
CA LYS A 354 -6.91 -30.48 24.57
C LYS A 354 -5.72 -31.17 23.84
N LYS A 355 -5.50 -30.94 22.53
CA LYS A 355 -4.53 -31.72 21.73
C LYS A 355 -3.25 -30.99 21.32
N LEU A 356 -3.22 -29.67 21.47
CA LEU A 356 -2.02 -28.85 21.28
C LEU A 356 -1.39 -28.64 22.66
N LYS A 357 -0.12 -28.99 22.79
CA LYS A 357 0.66 -28.75 24.03
C LYS A 357 1.11 -27.31 24.14
#